data_AF-A0A6I2P4X3-F1
#
_entry.id   AF-A0A6I2P4X3-F1
#
_cell.length_a   1.000
_cell.length_b   1.000
_cell.length_c   1.000
_cell.angle_alpha   90.00
_cell.angle_beta   90.00
_cell.angle_gamma   90.00
#
_symmetry.space_group_name_H-M   'P 1'
#
loop_
_entity.id
_entity.type
_entity.pdbx_description
1 polymer ?
#
loop_
_entity_poly.entity_id
_entity_poly.type
_entity_poly.pdbx_seq_one_letter_code
_entity_poly.pdbx_strand_id
1 'polypeptide(L)' 'LNISPRTLQTLRDNGTLAYSQINHKTYYRPDDVQRIVSVVEDRRKEAKFKGRTV' A
#
# COMPACT_ATOMS: atom_id res chain seq x y z
N LEU A 1 10.19 1.14 7.73
CA LEU A 1 8.96 0.97 6.91
C LEU A 1 9.19 1.63 5.55
N ASN A 2 9.53 0.86 4.52
CA ASN A 2 9.87 1.36 3.17
C ASN A 2 8.64 1.73 2.33
N ILE A 3 7.65 2.38 2.94
CA ILE A 3 6.39 2.75 2.29
C ILE A 3 6.18 4.26 2.40
N SER A 4 6.05 4.91 1.25
CA SER A 4 5.79 6.35 1.18
C SER A 4 4.34 6.66 1.60
N PRO A 5 4.08 7.83 2.21
CA PRO A 5 2.72 8.25 2.56
C PRO A 5 1.80 8.35 1.34
N ARG A 6 2.34 8.62 0.14
CA ARG A 6 1.59 8.57 -1.12
C ARG A 6 1.06 7.17 -1.44
N THR A 7 1.85 6.13 -1.19
CA THR A 7 1.41 4.74 -1.39
C THR A 7 0.28 4.39 -0.43
N LEU A 8 0.40 4.75 0.86
CA LEU A 8 -0.67 4.58 1.85
C LEU A 8 -1.96 5.30 1.42
N GLN A 9 -1.82 6.51 0.89
CA GLN A 9 -2.95 7.27 0.36
C GLN A 9 -3.64 6.54 -0.80
N THR A 10 -2.88 6.08 -1.81
CA THR A 10 -3.43 5.32 -2.95
C THR A 10 -4.10 4.02 -2.51
N LEU A 11 -3.51 3.29 -1.55
CA LEU A 11 -4.08 2.04 -1.04
C LEU A 11 -5.37 2.23 -0.27
N ARG A 12 -5.47 3.33 0.47
CA ARG A 12 -6.71 3.76 1.11
C ARG A 12 -7.76 4.10 0.06
N ASP A 13 -7.38 4.89 -0.95
CA ASP A 13 -8.28 5.35 -2.02
C ASP A 13 -8.83 4.18 -2.84
N ASN A 14 -7.97 3.19 -3.14
CA ASN A 14 -8.33 1.95 -3.83
C ASN A 14 -9.03 0.91 -2.94
N GLY A 15 -9.32 1.23 -1.67
CA GLY A 15 -9.98 0.32 -0.72
C GLY A 15 -9.16 -0.92 -0.34
N THR A 16 -7.86 -0.95 -0.63
CA THR A 16 -6.98 -2.11 -0.38
C THR A 16 -6.42 -2.12 1.03
N LEU A 17 -6.33 -0.96 1.69
CA LEU A 17 -5.82 -0.83 3.05
C LEU A 17 -6.95 -0.38 3.99
N ALA A 18 -7.23 -1.21 5.00
CA ALA A 18 -8.14 -0.85 6.07
C ALA A 18 -7.56 0.32 6.89
N TYR A 19 -8.41 1.30 7.17
CA TYR A 19 -8.03 2.49 7.93
C TYR A 19 -9.12 2.86 8.92
N SER A 20 -8.72 3.53 9.98
CA SER A 20 -9.62 4.13 10.95
C SER A 20 -9.37 5.62 10.99
N GLN A 21 -10.43 6.43 10.92
CA GLN A 21 -10.32 7.87 11.06
C GLN A 21 -10.82 8.30 12.44
N ILE A 22 -9.96 8.98 13.19
CA ILE A 22 -10.29 9.53 14.51
C ILE A 22 -9.82 10.97 14.52
N ASN A 23 -10.73 11.92 14.78
CA ASN A 23 -10.44 13.35 14.83
C ASN A 23 -9.68 13.85 13.58
N HIS A 24 -10.16 13.47 12.39
CA HIS A 24 -9.56 13.75 11.07
C HIS A 24 -8.16 13.15 10.81
N LYS A 25 -7.57 12.45 11.78
CA LYS A 25 -6.32 11.71 11.60
C LYS A 25 -6.64 10.29 11.12
N THR A 26 -5.93 9.85 10.09
CA THR A 26 -6.01 8.48 9.58
C THR A 26 -5.00 7.61 10.31
N TYR A 27 -5.48 6.52 10.91
CA TYR A 27 -4.68 5.51 11.60
C TYR A 27 -4.77 4.19 10.85
N TYR A 28 -3.67 3.45 10.88
CA TYR A 28 -3.55 2.15 10.25
C TYR A 28 -3.12 1.13 11.30
N ARG A 29 -3.60 -0.11 11.14
CA ARG A 29 -3.11 -1.22 11.97
C ARG A 29 -1.75 -1.69 11.45
N PRO A 30 -0.78 -1.97 12.33
CA PRO A 30 0.54 -2.42 11.92
C PRO A 30 0.49 -3.72 11.11
N ASP A 31 -0.39 -4.67 11.45
CA ASP A 31 -0.64 -5.90 10.68
C ASP A 31 -1.04 -5.60 9.23
N ASP A 32 -2.02 -4.72 9.05
CA ASP A 32 -2.53 -4.33 7.73
C ASP A 32 -1.43 -3.64 6.92
N VAL A 33 -0.65 -2.75 7.55
CA VAL A 33 0.49 -2.07 6.90
C VAL A 33 1.57 -3.07 6.49
N GLN A 34 1.92 -4.03 7.35
CA GLN A 34 2.97 -5.01 7.07
C GLN A 34 2.59 -5.95 5.92
N ARG A 35 1.34 -6.42 5.90
CA ARG A 35 0.80 -7.23 4.79
C ARG A 35 0.84 -6.46 3.48
N ILE A 36 0.42 -5.21 3.52
CA ILE A 36 0.42 -4.34 2.34
C ILE A 36 1.82 -4.02 1.83
N VAL A 37 2.81 -3.81 2.71
CA VAL A 37 4.20 -3.59 2.29
C VAL A 37 4.70 -4.78 1.48
N SER A 38 4.39 -6.01 1.91
CA SER A 38 4.74 -7.21 1.14
C SER A 38 4.03 -7.26 -0.21
N VAL A 39 2.73 -6.94 -0.27
CA VAL A 39 1.95 -6.94 -1.51
C VAL A 39 2.41 -5.86 -2.49
N VAL A 40 2.76 -4.67 -2.00
CA VAL A 40 3.25 -3.57 -2.85
C VAL A 40 4.62 -3.89 -3.41
N GLU A 41 5.53 -4.46 -2.62
CA GLU A 41 6.84 -4.89 -3.10
C GLU A 41 6.71 -6.01 -4.15
N ASP A 42 5.81 -6.96 -3.93
CA ASP A 42 5.52 -8.03 -4.88
C ASP A 42 4.92 -7.48 -6.19
N ARG A 43 3.90 -6.61 -6.11
CA ARG A 43 3.33 -5.92 -7.29
C ARG A 43 4.37 -5.06 -8.01
N ARG A 44 5.28 -4.40 -7.29
CA ARG A 44 6.35 -3.60 -7.88
C ARG A 44 7.34 -4.49 -8.64
N LYS A 45 7.63 -5.67 -8.10
CA LYS A 45 8.46 -6.68 -8.76
C LYS A 45 7.77 -7.23 -10.01
N GLU A 46 6.47 -7.50 -9.93
CA GLU A 46 5.67 -7.98 -11.05
C GLU A 46 5.50 -6.91 -12.16
N ALA A 47 5.29 -5.65 -11.79
CA ALA A 47 5.20 -4.53 -12.73
C ALA A 47 6.52 -4.28 -13.48
N LYS A 48 7.67 -4.43 -12.80
CA LYS A 48 8.98 -4.41 -13.48
C LYS A 48 9.16 -5.56 -14.48
N PHE A 49 8.50 -6.70 -14.25
CA PHE A 49 8.57 -7.86 -15.14
C PHE A 49 7.63 -7.72 -16.34
N LYS A 50 6.41 -7.21 -16.15
CA LYS A 50 5.43 -6.99 -17.23
C LYS A 50 5.79 -5.85 -18.20
N GLY A 51 6.68 -4.94 -17.81
CA GLY A 51 7.19 -3.87 -18.67
C GLY A 51 8.17 -4.33 -19.77
N ARG A 52 8.39 -5.64 -19.96
CA ARG A 52 9.36 -6.19 -20.92
C ARG A 52 8.74 -7.11 -21.99
N THR A 53 7.43 -7.01 -22.20
CA THR A 53 6.71 -7.73 -23.28
C THR A 53 5.99 -6.73 -24.19
N VAL A 54 6.73 -6.05 -25.07
CA VAL A 54 6.80 -6.28 -26.53
C VAL A 54 7.69 -5.19 -27.15
#